data_AF-A0A3P7NV05-F1
#
_entry.id   AF-A0A3P7NV05-F1
#
_cell.length_a   1.000
_cell.length_b   1.000
_cell.length_c   1.000
_cell.angle_alpha   90.00
_cell.angle_beta   90.00
_cell.angle_gamma   90.00
#
_symmetry.space_group_name_H-M   'P 1'
#
loop_
_entity.id
_entity.type
_entity.pdbx_description
1 polymer ?
#
loop_
_entity_poly.entity_id
_entity_poly.type
_entity_poly.pdbx_seq_one_letter_code
_entity_poly.pdbx_strand_id
1 'polypeptide(L)' 'MRVGGRLNYSSYDESFQHPVVLPNRHPVTDLIINYFHELEEHCGTAQVLGAIRQKFWIVKGSVSVKRVIGLAIVEEYGDV' A
#
# COMPACT_ATOMS: atom_id res chain seq x y z
N MET A 1 -19.46 -0.92 -28.97
CA MET A 1 -18.11 -0.66 -29.52
C MET A 1 -17.46 0.43 -28.68
N ARG A 2 -16.49 0.08 -27.83
CA ARG A 2 -15.66 1.03 -27.07
C ARG A 2 -14.23 0.85 -27.57
N VAL A 3 -13.72 1.86 -28.25
CA VAL A 3 -12.35 1.94 -28.76
C VAL A 3 -11.56 2.88 -27.85
N GLY A 4 -10.34 2.50 -27.54
CA GLY A 4 -9.39 3.23 -26.68
C GLY A 4 -8.71 2.23 -25.75
N GLY A 5 -7.76 1.43 -26.17
CA GLY A 5 -6.64 1.79 -27.03
C GLY A 5 -5.39 1.94 -26.17
N ARG A 6 -4.78 0.79 -25.84
CA ARG A 6 -3.37 0.55 -25.45
C ARG A 6 -3.25 -0.95 -25.13
N LEU A 7 -3.32 -1.74 -26.19
CA LEU A 7 -3.00 -3.17 -26.14
C LEU A 7 -1.49 -3.32 -25.88
N ASN A 8 -1.14 -4.37 -25.15
CA ASN A 8 0.14 -5.06 -25.19
C ASN A 8 1.39 -4.33 -24.68
N TYR A 9 1.72 -4.58 -23.42
CA TYR A 9 2.86 -5.45 -23.12
C TYR A 9 2.83 -5.76 -21.62
N SER A 10 2.53 -7.00 -21.24
CA SER A 10 3.47 -7.75 -20.42
C SER A 10 2.87 -9.11 -20.07
N SER A 11 3.65 -10.14 -20.36
CA SER A 11 3.56 -11.44 -19.71
C SER A 11 4.02 -11.31 -18.25
N TYR A 12 3.44 -10.37 -17.49
CA TYR A 12 3.78 -10.14 -16.09
C TYR A 12 2.63 -10.71 -15.28
N ASP A 13 2.89 -11.87 -14.67
CA ASP A 13 2.24 -12.43 -13.49
C ASP A 13 0.75 -12.06 -13.36
N GLU A 14 -0.17 -12.99 -13.64
CA GLU A 14 -1.63 -12.79 -13.48
C GLU A 14 -2.03 -12.27 -12.07
N SER A 15 -1.12 -12.33 -11.09
CA SER A 15 -1.22 -11.68 -9.77
C SER A 15 -1.26 -10.14 -9.82
N PHE A 16 -0.75 -9.50 -10.88
CA PHE A 16 -0.83 -8.05 -11.10
C PHE A 16 -2.16 -7.57 -11.67
N GLN A 17 -2.99 -8.46 -12.22
CA GLN A 17 -4.22 -8.06 -12.91
C GLN A 17 -5.36 -7.75 -11.93
N HIS A 18 -5.28 -8.27 -10.70
CA HIS A 18 -6.29 -8.09 -9.66
C HIS A 18 -5.62 -7.87 -8.29
N PRO A 19 -5.32 -6.60 -7.91
CA PRO A 19 -4.76 -6.33 -6.58
C PRO A 19 -5.72 -6.86 -5.51
N VAL A 20 -5.17 -7.55 -4.51
CA VAL A 20 -5.96 -8.12 -3.41
C VAL A 20 -6.60 -6.96 -2.64
N VAL A 21 -7.93 -6.98 -2.53
CA VAL A 21 -8.68 -5.95 -1.79
C VAL A 21 -8.57 -6.22 -0.30
N LEU A 22 -8.06 -5.25 0.44
CA LEU A 22 -7.88 -5.35 1.88
C LEU A 22 -8.85 -4.43 2.65
N PRO A 23 -9.46 -4.93 3.73
CA PRO A 23 -10.24 -4.09 4.63
C PRO A 23 -9.35 -3.06 5.32
N ASN A 24 -9.87 -1.85 5.54
CA ASN A 24 -9.08 -0.70 6.00
C ASN A 24 -8.67 -0.76 7.49
N ARG A 25 -9.35 -1.61 8.27
CA ARG A 25 -9.20 -1.80 9.72
C ARG A 25 -9.09 -3.30 9.98
N HIS A 26 -7.92 -3.84 9.72
CA HIS A 26 -7.63 -5.24 9.98
C HIS A 26 -6.15 -5.38 10.32
N PRO A 27 -5.77 -6.22 11.29
CA PRO A 27 -4.37 -6.38 11.70
C PRO A 27 -3.45 -6.72 10.53
N VAL A 28 -3.90 -7.55 9.59
CA VAL A 28 -3.14 -7.90 8.37
C VAL A 28 -2.85 -6.67 7.50
N THR A 29 -3.83 -5.77 7.36
CA THR A 29 -3.63 -4.53 6.59
C THR A 29 -2.60 -3.64 7.25
N ASP A 30 -2.61 -3.58 8.59
CA ASP A 30 -1.68 -2.76 9.35
C ASP A 30 -0.25 -3.32 9.27
N LEU A 31 -0.10 -4.65 9.36
CA LEU A 31 1.18 -5.34 9.15
C LEU A 31 1.73 -5.11 7.74
N ILE A 32 0.88 -5.20 6.72
CA ILE A 32 1.29 -4.92 5.33
C ILE A 32 1.76 -3.48 5.21
N ILE A 33 1.00 -2.51 5.74
CA ILE A 33 1.41 -1.10 5.70
C ILE A 33 2.75 -0.90 6.40
N ASN A 34 2.95 -1.49 7.58
CA ASN A 34 4.20 -1.33 8.32
C ASN A 34 5.39 -1.96 7.59
N TYR A 35 5.20 -3.15 7.01
CA TYR A 35 6.21 -3.78 6.16
C TYR A 35 6.66 -2.88 5.00
N PHE A 36 5.70 -2.28 4.28
CA PHE A 36 6.04 -1.35 3.20
C PHE A 36 6.61 -0.01 3.70
N HIS A 37 6.27 0.41 4.92
CA HIS A 37 6.85 1.60 5.54
C HIS A 37 8.33 1.38 5.89
N GLU A 38 8.67 0.22 6.45
CA GLU A 38 10.06 -0.18 6.73
C GLU A 38 10.86 -0.41 5.44
N LEU A 39 10.24 -1.04 4.43
CA LEU A 39 10.88 -1.31 3.13
C LEU A 39 11.25 -0.02 2.37
N GLU A 40 10.43 1.02 2.48
CA GLU A 40 10.66 2.32 1.86
C GLU A 40 11.50 3.24 2.77
N GLU A 41 12.24 2.70 3.75
CA GLU A 41 13.14 3.44 4.65
C GLU A 41 12.43 4.59 5.38
N HIS A 42 11.23 4.36 5.88
CA HIS A 42 10.39 5.37 6.57
C HIS A 42 9.98 6.56 5.69
N CYS A 43 9.95 6.38 4.37
CA CYS A 43 9.47 7.42 3.47
C CYS A 43 7.99 7.77 3.70
N GLY A 44 7.62 8.99 3.28
CA GLY A 44 6.31 9.55 3.54
C GLY A 44 5.14 8.72 2.98
N THR A 45 3.95 8.95 3.54
CA THR A 45 2.69 8.23 3.21
C THR A 45 2.44 8.04 1.71
N ALA A 46 2.79 9.02 0.86
CA ALA A 46 2.53 8.95 -0.56
C ALA A 46 3.36 7.86 -1.26
N GLN A 47 4.61 7.66 -0.87
CA GLN A 47 5.47 6.61 -1.42
C GLN A 47 4.98 5.23 -0.98
N VAL A 48 4.79 5.03 0.33
CA VAL A 48 4.27 3.78 0.89
C VAL A 48 2.94 3.39 0.24
N LEU A 49 2.02 4.34 0.07
CA LEU A 49 0.75 4.10 -0.61
C LEU A 49 0.94 3.71 -2.10
N GLY A 50 1.92 4.30 -2.78
CA GLY A 50 2.28 3.97 -4.15
C GLY A 50 2.79 2.53 -4.28
N ALA A 51 3.71 2.13 -3.40
CA ALA A 51 4.28 0.78 -3.35
C ALA A 51 3.19 -0.27 -3.04
N ILE A 52 2.34 -0.02 -2.05
CA ILE A 52 1.22 -0.90 -1.68
C ILE A 52 0.27 -1.09 -2.87
N ARG A 53 -0.08 -0.03 -3.60
CA ARG A 53 -1.05 -0.08 -4.71
C ARG A 53 -0.61 -0.93 -5.89
N GLN A 54 0.68 -1.25 -6.00
CA GLN A 54 1.17 -2.18 -7.02
C GLN A 54 0.74 -3.64 -6.74
N LYS A 55 0.40 -3.98 -5.49
CA LYS A 55 0.11 -5.36 -5.05
C LYS A 55 -1.22 -5.50 -4.29
N PHE A 56 -1.67 -4.47 -3.57
CA PHE A 56 -2.83 -4.49 -2.69
C PHE A 56 -3.70 -3.24 -2.85
N TRP A 57 -5.02 -3.44 -2.83
CA TRP A 57 -5.98 -2.34 -2.81
C TRP A 57 -6.63 -2.21 -1.43
N ILE A 58 -6.08 -1.35 -0.59
CA ILE A 58 -6.65 -1.08 0.72
C ILE A 58 -7.85 -0.14 0.57
N VAL A 59 -9.02 -0.56 1.06
CA VAL A 59 -10.19 0.32 1.14
C VAL A 59 -9.81 1.54 1.98
N LYS A 60 -10.10 2.77 1.52
CA LYS A 60 -9.64 4.00 2.21
C LYS A 60 -8.12 4.00 2.53
N GLY A 61 -7.30 3.41 1.65
CA GLY A 61 -5.88 3.16 1.90
C GLY A 61 -5.07 4.36 2.37
N SER A 62 -5.31 5.58 1.85
CA SER A 62 -4.62 6.78 2.33
C SER A 62 -4.85 7.07 3.82
N VAL A 63 -6.03 6.75 4.35
CA VAL A 63 -6.36 6.94 5.78
C VAL A 63 -5.68 5.86 6.61
N SER A 64 -5.71 4.61 6.14
CA SER A 64 -5.03 3.49 6.81
C SER A 64 -3.52 3.70 6.87
N VAL A 65 -2.90 4.10 5.76
CA VAL A 65 -1.46 4.35 5.68
C VAL A 65 -1.04 5.49 6.62
N LYS A 66 -1.77 6.62 6.62
CA LYS A 66 -1.48 7.73 7.55
C LYS A 66 -1.58 7.30 9.02
N ARG A 67 -2.59 6.49 9.36
CA ARG A 67 -2.78 5.99 10.73
C ARG A 67 -1.60 5.13 11.18
N VAL A 68 -1.21 4.14 10.37
CA VAL A 68 -0.15 3.20 10.74
C VAL A 68 1.20 3.90 10.81
N ILE A 69 1.55 4.72 9.81
CA ILE A 69 2.81 5.49 9.84
C ILE A 69 2.83 6.46 11.02
N GLY A 70 1.72 7.13 11.31
CA GLY A 70 1.62 8.03 12.46
C GLY A 70 1.80 7.33 13.81
N LEU A 71 1.42 6.05 13.92
CA LEU A 71 1.69 5.23 15.11
C LEU A 71 3.15 4.77 15.16
N ALA A 72 3.72 4.36 14.03
CA ALA A 72 5.12 3.92 13.94
C ALA A 72 6.11 5.04 14.32
N ILE A 73 5.86 6.29 13.90
CA ILE A 73 6.69 7.44 14.30
C ILE A 73 6.61 7.69 15.81
N VAL A 74 5.46 7.45 16.44
CA VAL A 74 5.33 7.59 17.91
C VAL A 74 6.11 6.49 18.62
N GLU A 75 6.14 5.26 18.09
CA GLU A 75 6.95 4.18 18.67
C GLU A 75 8.46 4.39 18.44
N GLU A 76 8.86 4.93 17.28
CA GLU A 76 10.28 5.19 16.94
C GLU A 76 10.90 6.33 17.78
N TYR A 77 10.09 7.32 18.17
CA TYR A 77 10.54 8.50 18.93
C TYR A 77 9.99 8.58 20.37
N GLY A 78 9.29 7.54 20.84
CA GLY A 78 8.55 7.52 22.10
C GLY A 78 9.32 7.08 23.35
N ASP A 79 10.62 6.80 23.24
CA ASP A 79 11.49 6.33 24.33
C ASP A 79 12.59 7.36 24.66
N VAL A 80 12.20 8.60 25.01
CA VAL A 80 13.10 9.61 25.63
C VAL A 80 12.56 10.14 26.96
#